data_AF-A0A518AHZ0-F1
#
_entry.id   AF-A0A518AHZ0-F1
#
_cell.length_a   1.000
_cell.length_b   1.000
_cell.length_c   1.000
_cell.angle_alpha   90.00
_cell.angle_beta   90.00
_cell.angle_gamma   90.00
#
_symmetry.space_group_name_H-M   'P 1'
#
loop_
_entity.id
_entity.type
_entity.pdbx_description
1 polymer ?
#
loop_
_entity_poly.entity_id
_entity_poly.type
_entity_poly.pdbx_seq_one_letter_code
_entity_poly.pdbx_strand_id
1 'polypeptide(L)'
;MALEFISGPAVVSLGSLSELSGASAMSIAGWIRLNNLSGDSAIVVRGSTFSTSAAWMLWRDQVGSQSYRENMLAGIVNTNVGTLRVESADNTLNDATQWHHLAMVFEADQADGLRLFIDGVRDPYHQSTVGHDHLVVNTSAATLGLADTARQFQGGMAEFSFWNSPLADAEVAHLAAGFSPLSVAGSLSRLVLYQDFIRSVNRPGVGSVVSTSGSIAPLSHPRTLPWTSAMAAAARVVTTTTLAGPYRREQGELTLGGLLTGSIGVPGAVAGSLSLSGEVNS
;
A
#
# COMPACT_ATOMS: atom_id res chain seq x y z
N MET A 1 -3.31 -9.29 -12.22
CA MET A 1 -4.67 -9.83 -12.11
C MET A 1 -5.22 -9.35 -10.78
N ALA A 2 -6.53 -9.23 -10.66
CA ALA A 2 -7.29 -8.64 -9.58
C ALA A 2 -8.50 -9.52 -9.27
N LEU A 3 -9.18 -9.21 -8.17
CA LEU A 3 -10.50 -9.72 -7.86
C LEU A 3 -11.58 -8.82 -8.45
N GLU A 4 -12.54 -9.37 -9.18
CA GLU A 4 -13.71 -8.66 -9.72
C GLU A 4 -14.96 -8.99 -8.91
N PHE A 5 -15.64 -7.95 -8.45
CA PHE A 5 -16.95 -7.99 -7.82
C PHE A 5 -17.98 -7.70 -8.91
N ILE A 6 -18.67 -8.75 -9.39
CA ILE A 6 -19.47 -8.68 -10.61
C ILE A 6 -20.90 -8.20 -10.33
N SER A 7 -21.60 -8.90 -9.42
CA SER A 7 -23.03 -8.67 -9.18
C SER A 7 -23.50 -9.22 -7.84
N GLY A 8 -24.50 -8.57 -7.24
CA GLY A 8 -25.06 -8.98 -5.95
C GLY A 8 -24.10 -8.74 -4.77
N PRO A 9 -24.48 -9.17 -3.54
CA PRO A 9 -23.63 -9.01 -2.37
C PRO A 9 -22.43 -9.94 -2.46
N ALA A 10 -21.33 -9.45 -3.04
CA ALA A 10 -20.04 -10.09 -3.05
C ALA A 10 -19.15 -9.48 -1.96
N VAL A 11 -18.47 -10.33 -1.19
CA VAL A 11 -17.66 -9.90 -0.05
C VAL A 11 -16.44 -10.77 0.12
N VAL A 12 -15.32 -10.14 0.49
CA VAL A 12 -14.12 -10.84 1.00
C VAL A 12 -14.04 -10.59 2.50
N SER A 13 -14.08 -11.62 3.34
CA SER A 13 -13.79 -11.49 4.76
C SER A 13 -12.29 -11.57 4.99
N LEU A 14 -11.75 -10.59 5.71
CA LEU A 14 -10.33 -10.44 6.03
C LEU A 14 -9.96 -11.00 7.42
N GLY A 15 -10.92 -11.61 8.12
CA GLY A 15 -10.77 -11.96 9.53
C GLY A 15 -10.87 -10.75 10.46
N SER A 16 -10.54 -10.94 11.74
CA SER A 16 -10.72 -9.93 12.77
C SER A 16 -9.70 -8.80 12.72
N LEU A 17 -8.50 -9.01 12.16
CA LEU A 17 -7.39 -8.04 12.20
C LEU A 17 -7.14 -7.49 13.61
N SER A 18 -6.98 -8.39 14.58
CA SER A 18 -6.84 -8.09 16.01
C SER A 18 -5.75 -7.06 16.33
N GLU A 19 -4.68 -7.03 15.55
CA GLU A 19 -3.53 -6.14 15.65
C GLU A 19 -3.89 -4.66 15.46
N LEU A 20 -5.03 -4.40 14.82
CA LEU A 20 -5.57 -3.04 14.61
C LEU A 20 -6.65 -2.67 15.64
N SER A 21 -7.07 -3.61 16.50
CA SER A 21 -8.04 -3.34 17.57
C SER A 21 -7.36 -2.56 18.70
N GLY A 22 -7.78 -1.31 18.94
CA GLY A 22 -7.09 -0.48 19.95
C GLY A 22 -5.76 0.10 19.49
N ALA A 23 -5.42 0.02 18.20
CA ALA A 23 -4.16 0.55 17.71
C ALA A 23 -4.15 2.09 17.71
N SER A 24 -3.01 2.69 18.04
CA SER A 24 -2.79 4.14 17.96
C SER A 24 -2.46 4.62 16.55
N ALA A 25 -2.24 3.69 15.60
CA ALA A 25 -2.07 4.02 14.20
C ALA A 25 -2.51 2.87 13.31
N MET A 26 -2.93 3.21 12.10
CA MET A 26 -3.37 2.26 11.08
C MET A 26 -3.15 2.85 9.69
N SER A 27 -2.72 2.02 8.76
CA SER A 27 -2.80 2.35 7.34
C SER A 27 -3.50 1.24 6.57
N ILE A 28 -4.32 1.64 5.61
CA ILE A 28 -4.97 0.74 4.66
C ILE A 28 -4.62 1.25 3.27
N ALA A 29 -4.17 0.38 2.38
CA ALA A 29 -3.91 0.74 0.99
C ALA A 29 -4.32 -0.39 0.05
N GLY A 30 -4.69 -0.04 -1.18
CA GLY A 30 -5.06 -1.01 -2.20
C GLY A 30 -5.48 -0.35 -3.49
N TRP A 31 -5.59 -1.15 -4.54
CA TRP A 31 -6.05 -0.69 -5.85
C TRP A 31 -7.52 -1.03 -6.04
N ILE A 32 -8.28 -0.09 -6.59
CA ILE A 32 -9.67 -0.29 -6.98
C ILE A 32 -9.92 0.12 -8.42
N ARG A 33 -10.91 -0.48 -9.07
CA ARG A 33 -11.49 -0.04 -10.33
C ARG A 33 -12.99 -0.07 -10.20
N LEU A 34 -13.67 1.08 -10.24
CA LEU A 34 -15.12 1.14 -10.14
C LEU A 34 -15.77 0.73 -11.47
N ASN A 35 -16.86 -0.04 -11.41
CA ASN A 35 -17.72 -0.31 -12.57
C ASN A 35 -19.06 0.44 -12.47
N ASN A 36 -19.37 1.01 -11.30
CA ASN A 36 -20.63 1.68 -11.02
C ASN A 36 -20.39 2.93 -10.15
N LEU A 37 -20.99 4.05 -10.55
CA LEU A 37 -20.92 5.35 -9.89
C LEU A 37 -22.29 5.85 -9.41
N SER A 38 -23.36 5.06 -9.55
CA SER A 38 -24.74 5.48 -9.30
C SER A 38 -25.11 5.65 -7.82
N GLY A 39 -24.15 5.46 -6.90
CA GLY A 39 -24.38 5.49 -5.47
C GLY A 39 -23.10 5.30 -4.66
N ASP A 40 -23.29 5.23 -3.35
CA ASP A 40 -22.22 4.90 -2.41
C ASP A 40 -21.74 3.46 -2.61
N SER A 41 -20.43 3.26 -2.53
CA SER A 41 -19.82 1.96 -2.77
C SER A 41 -18.77 1.62 -1.72
N ALA A 42 -19.05 0.62 -0.88
CA ALA A 42 -18.18 0.21 0.22
C ALA A 42 -16.91 -0.47 -0.30
N ILE A 43 -15.74 0.09 0.00
CA ILE A 43 -14.47 -0.49 -0.41
C ILE A 43 -14.00 -1.46 0.67
N VAL A 44 -13.85 -0.97 1.91
CA VAL A 44 -13.52 -1.79 3.07
C VAL A 44 -14.30 -1.32 4.29
N VAL A 45 -14.76 -2.26 5.11
CA VAL A 45 -15.51 -2.00 6.34
C VAL A 45 -14.98 -2.91 7.45
N ARG A 46 -14.85 -2.39 8.67
CA ARG A 46 -14.74 -3.24 9.87
C ARG A 46 -15.82 -2.86 10.87
N GLY A 47 -16.60 -3.84 11.29
CA GLY A 47 -17.79 -3.63 12.12
C GLY A 47 -19.08 -3.94 11.38
N SER A 48 -20.21 -3.86 12.07
CA SER A 48 -21.51 -4.23 11.51
C SER A 48 -22.20 -3.01 10.89
N THR A 49 -22.28 -2.98 9.56
CA THR A 49 -23.03 -2.05 8.69
C THR A 49 -22.43 -0.67 8.46
N PHE A 50 -22.80 -0.05 7.32
CA PHE A 50 -22.46 1.33 6.95
C PHE A 50 -23.09 2.32 7.93
N SER A 51 -22.40 2.56 9.02
CA SER A 51 -22.84 3.42 10.10
C SER A 51 -21.62 3.98 10.82
N THR A 52 -21.83 5.03 11.61
CA THR A 52 -20.83 5.53 12.54
C THR A 52 -20.51 4.55 13.67
N SER A 53 -21.07 3.32 13.67
CA SER A 53 -20.68 2.25 14.59
C SER A 53 -19.62 1.30 14.02
N ALA A 54 -19.27 1.41 12.73
CA ALA A 54 -18.14 0.70 12.15
C ALA A 54 -16.82 1.18 12.79
N ALA A 55 -15.94 0.26 13.19
CA ALA A 55 -14.63 0.61 13.75
C ALA A 55 -13.84 1.52 12.81
N TRP A 56 -13.90 1.21 11.51
CA TRP A 56 -13.41 2.06 10.44
C TRP A 56 -13.99 1.60 9.11
N MET A 57 -14.03 2.51 8.14
CA MET A 57 -14.58 2.25 6.82
C MET A 57 -13.96 3.18 5.79
N LEU A 58 -13.80 2.69 4.57
CA LEU A 58 -13.46 3.46 3.39
C LEU A 58 -14.47 3.13 2.29
N TRP A 59 -15.01 4.16 1.63
CA TRP A 59 -16.01 3.98 0.58
C TRP A 59 -15.91 5.11 -0.43
N ARG A 60 -16.43 4.85 -1.63
CA ARG A 60 -16.75 5.91 -2.58
C ARG A 60 -18.08 6.51 -2.17
N ASP A 61 -18.12 7.81 -1.92
CA ASP A 61 -19.30 8.56 -1.52
C ASP A 61 -19.87 9.31 -2.74
N GLN A 62 -21.16 9.19 -3.00
CA GLN A 62 -21.81 9.94 -4.08
C GLN A 62 -21.94 11.42 -3.72
N VAL A 63 -22.33 11.72 -2.47
CA VAL A 63 -22.53 13.09 -1.99
C VAL A 63 -22.14 13.18 -0.52
N GLY A 64 -21.11 13.97 -0.24
CA GLY A 64 -20.56 14.15 1.10
C GLY A 64 -21.57 14.67 2.10
N SER A 65 -21.74 13.92 3.19
CA SER A 65 -22.57 14.36 4.33
C SER A 65 -22.03 15.62 5.03
N GLN A 66 -20.72 15.87 4.98
CA GLN A 66 -20.11 17.04 5.63
C GLN A 66 -19.74 18.14 4.64
N SER A 67 -19.21 17.77 3.47
CA SER A 67 -18.72 18.74 2.48
C SER A 67 -19.68 19.05 1.33
N TYR A 68 -20.71 18.22 1.11
CA TYR A 68 -21.59 18.27 -0.06
C TYR A 68 -20.89 18.11 -1.42
N ARG A 69 -19.61 17.70 -1.43
CA ARG A 69 -18.87 17.33 -2.64
C ARG A 69 -19.33 15.99 -3.17
N GLU A 70 -19.13 15.76 -4.45
CA GLU A 70 -19.64 14.60 -5.15
C GLU A 70 -18.52 13.65 -5.60
N ASN A 71 -18.88 12.37 -5.77
CA ASN A 71 -18.06 11.35 -6.43
C ASN A 71 -16.63 11.26 -5.87
N MET A 72 -16.52 11.08 -4.56
CA MET A 72 -15.27 11.24 -3.81
C MET A 72 -14.93 10.02 -2.97
N LEU A 73 -13.71 9.97 -2.44
CA LEU A 73 -13.32 9.01 -1.42
C LEU A 73 -13.70 9.55 -0.03
N ALA A 74 -14.28 8.71 0.81
CA ALA A 74 -14.57 9.06 2.19
C ALA A 74 -14.19 7.94 3.15
N GLY A 75 -13.75 8.34 4.34
CA GLY A 75 -13.28 7.44 5.37
C GLY A 75 -13.81 7.83 6.75
N ILE A 76 -14.06 6.83 7.60
CA ILE A 76 -14.30 7.02 9.02
C ILE A 76 -13.38 6.15 9.85
N VAL A 77 -13.05 6.64 11.04
CA VAL A 77 -12.44 5.86 12.11
C VAL A 77 -13.15 6.17 13.43
N ASN A 78 -13.51 5.12 14.17
CA ASN A 78 -13.98 5.24 15.54
C ASN A 78 -12.81 5.09 16.49
N THR A 79 -12.76 5.99 17.46
CA THR A 79 -11.70 6.09 18.45
C THR A 79 -12.26 5.96 19.86
N ASN A 80 -11.40 6.05 20.86
CA ASN A 80 -11.80 6.12 22.27
C ASN A 80 -12.63 7.38 22.63
N VAL A 81 -12.62 8.42 21.80
CA VAL A 81 -13.32 9.69 22.07
C VAL A 81 -14.55 9.89 21.19
N GLY A 82 -14.52 9.39 19.95
CA GLY A 82 -15.63 9.52 19.03
C GLY A 82 -15.28 9.12 17.59
N THR A 83 -16.20 9.41 16.68
CA THR A 83 -16.02 9.14 15.24
C THR A 83 -15.36 10.34 14.56
N LEU A 84 -14.28 10.07 13.82
CA LEU A 84 -13.68 11.01 12.89
C LEU A 84 -14.08 10.64 11.46
N ARG A 85 -14.30 11.64 10.62
CA ARG A 85 -14.67 11.46 9.21
C ARG A 85 -13.84 12.38 8.33
N VAL A 86 -13.27 11.82 7.27
CA VAL A 86 -12.55 12.56 6.23
C VAL A 86 -13.20 12.31 4.87
N GLU A 87 -13.28 13.35 4.06
CA GLU A 87 -13.83 13.31 2.70
C GLU A 87 -12.80 13.98 1.79
N SER A 88 -12.43 13.32 0.69
CA SER A 88 -11.45 13.84 -0.26
C SER A 88 -11.99 15.01 -1.07
N ALA A 89 -11.15 15.61 -1.93
CA ALA A 89 -11.57 16.58 -2.92
C ALA A 89 -12.73 16.08 -3.81
N ASP A 90 -13.41 17.04 -4.44
CA ASP A 90 -14.55 16.81 -5.31
C ASP A 90 -14.13 16.02 -6.56
N ASN A 91 -14.96 15.08 -6.99
CA ASN A 91 -14.77 14.28 -8.20
C ASN A 91 -13.47 13.46 -8.29
N THR A 92 -12.85 13.10 -7.16
CA THR A 92 -11.63 12.25 -7.14
C THR A 92 -11.87 10.81 -7.61
N LEU A 93 -13.12 10.34 -7.55
CA LEU A 93 -13.56 9.02 -8.00
C LEU A 93 -14.80 9.14 -8.89
N ASN A 94 -14.71 9.99 -9.91
CA ASN A 94 -15.78 10.27 -10.87
C ASN A 94 -15.58 9.58 -12.23
N ASP A 95 -14.79 8.52 -12.28
CA ASP A 95 -14.71 7.68 -13.46
C ASP A 95 -14.97 6.21 -13.12
N ALA A 96 -15.62 5.56 -14.08
CA ALA A 96 -15.71 4.13 -14.09
C ALA A 96 -14.58 3.61 -14.98
N THR A 97 -14.05 2.45 -14.64
CA THR A 97 -13.07 1.66 -15.38
C THR A 97 -11.58 2.04 -15.26
N GLN A 98 -11.21 3.18 -14.67
CA GLN A 98 -9.79 3.41 -14.32
C GLN A 98 -9.44 2.76 -12.99
N TRP A 99 -8.17 2.36 -12.89
CA TRP A 99 -7.59 1.86 -11.66
C TRP A 99 -7.04 3.03 -10.85
N HIS A 100 -7.44 3.11 -9.59
CA HIS A 100 -6.90 4.07 -8.63
C HIS A 100 -6.23 3.34 -7.48
N HIS A 101 -5.08 3.87 -7.05
CA HIS A 101 -4.49 3.46 -5.78
C HIS A 101 -5.05 4.34 -4.68
N LEU A 102 -5.64 3.73 -3.66
CA LEU A 102 -6.21 4.44 -2.52
C LEU A 102 -5.43 4.12 -1.26
N ALA A 103 -5.30 5.10 -0.37
CA ALA A 103 -4.91 4.83 1.00
C ALA A 103 -5.67 5.69 2.01
N MET A 104 -5.86 5.13 3.21
CA MET A 104 -6.30 5.84 4.40
C MET A 104 -5.28 5.61 5.51
N VAL A 105 -4.84 6.70 6.14
CA VAL A 105 -3.87 6.68 7.25
C VAL A 105 -4.51 7.31 8.47
N PHE A 106 -4.47 6.60 9.60
CA PHE A 106 -4.80 7.09 10.93
C PHE A 106 -3.54 7.09 11.79
N GLU A 107 -3.31 8.19 12.49
CA GLU A 107 -2.27 8.38 13.48
C GLU A 107 -2.87 9.16 14.66
N ALA A 108 -2.78 8.61 15.86
CA ALA A 108 -3.32 9.21 17.08
C ALA A 108 -2.61 10.52 17.43
N ASP A 109 -3.36 11.45 18.02
CA ASP A 109 -2.88 12.70 18.59
C ASP A 109 -2.05 13.58 17.62
N GLN A 110 -2.46 13.67 16.35
CA GLN A 110 -1.83 14.50 15.32
C GLN A 110 -2.80 15.52 14.72
N ALA A 111 -2.30 16.71 14.39
CA ALA A 111 -3.12 17.76 13.77
C ALA A 111 -3.68 17.38 12.39
N ASP A 112 -3.02 16.45 11.70
CA ASP A 112 -3.40 15.88 10.42
C ASP A 112 -3.48 14.35 10.48
N GLY A 113 -3.87 13.77 11.62
CA GLY A 113 -3.72 12.34 11.86
C GLY A 113 -4.62 11.42 11.03
N LEU A 114 -5.74 11.91 10.47
CA LEU A 114 -6.58 11.12 9.55
C LEU A 114 -6.51 11.70 8.14
N ARG A 115 -5.93 10.94 7.22
CA ARG A 115 -5.56 11.38 5.87
C ARG A 115 -6.02 10.38 4.81
N LEU A 116 -6.35 10.89 3.63
CA LEU A 116 -6.64 10.11 2.44
C LEU A 116 -5.57 10.34 1.38
N PHE A 117 -5.35 9.33 0.56
CA PHE A 117 -4.46 9.41 -0.60
C PHE A 117 -5.13 8.79 -1.80
N ILE A 118 -4.99 9.44 -2.95
CA ILE A 118 -5.46 8.99 -4.25
C ILE A 118 -4.27 9.02 -5.20
N ASP A 119 -4.00 7.91 -5.86
CA ASP A 119 -2.91 7.71 -6.82
C ASP A 119 -1.53 8.13 -6.28
N GLY A 120 -1.32 7.87 -4.99
CA GLY A 120 -0.06 8.13 -4.29
C GLY A 120 0.09 9.56 -3.79
N VAL A 121 -0.89 10.43 -4.05
CA VAL A 121 -0.88 11.83 -3.64
C VAL A 121 -1.80 12.02 -2.44
N ARG A 122 -1.29 12.69 -1.40
CA ARG A 122 -2.07 13.07 -0.22
C ARG A 122 -3.18 14.05 -0.64
N ASP A 123 -4.41 13.75 -0.25
CA ASP A 123 -5.52 14.67 -0.41
C ASP A 123 -5.35 15.88 0.53
N PRO A 124 -5.64 17.12 0.10
CA PRO A 124 -5.47 18.30 0.95
C PRO A 124 -6.40 18.30 2.17
N TYR A 125 -7.51 17.56 2.13
CA TYR A 125 -8.46 17.46 3.23
C TYR A 125 -8.06 16.32 4.18
N HIS A 126 -8.05 16.64 5.46
CA HIS A 126 -7.68 15.74 6.55
C HIS A 126 -8.54 16.04 7.78
N GLN A 127 -8.43 15.20 8.81
CA GLN A 127 -8.93 15.52 10.14
C GLN A 127 -7.81 15.51 11.17
N SER A 128 -7.92 16.42 12.12
CA SER A 128 -7.16 16.36 13.36
C SER A 128 -7.62 15.17 14.19
N THR A 129 -6.66 14.45 14.74
CA THR A 129 -6.82 13.38 15.71
C THR A 129 -6.29 13.80 17.08
N VAL A 130 -6.00 15.10 17.29
CA VAL A 130 -5.54 15.62 18.59
C VAL A 130 -6.55 15.25 19.69
N GLY A 131 -6.06 14.61 20.75
CA GLY A 131 -6.88 14.09 21.85
C GLY A 131 -7.58 12.75 21.55
N HIS A 132 -7.34 12.13 20.40
CA HIS A 132 -7.76 10.76 20.09
C HIS A 132 -6.55 9.83 20.19
N ASP A 133 -6.56 8.92 21.16
CA ASP A 133 -5.37 8.13 21.53
C ASP A 133 -5.25 6.81 20.76
N HIS A 134 -6.39 6.20 20.42
CA HIS A 134 -6.43 4.91 19.75
C HIS A 134 -7.78 4.66 19.09
N LEU A 135 -7.77 3.73 18.12
CA LEU A 135 -8.98 3.17 17.53
C LEU A 135 -9.81 2.43 18.58
N VAL A 136 -11.13 2.37 18.40
CA VAL A 136 -12.00 1.56 19.27
C VAL A 136 -11.59 0.09 19.23
N VAL A 137 -11.69 -0.59 20.38
CA VAL A 137 -11.52 -2.05 20.45
C VAL A 137 -12.68 -2.72 19.72
N ASN A 138 -12.37 -3.57 18.76
CA ASN A 138 -13.37 -4.22 17.92
C ASN A 138 -12.92 -5.62 17.52
N THR A 139 -13.77 -6.62 17.74
CA THR A 139 -13.48 -8.03 17.40
C THR A 139 -14.20 -8.49 16.13
N SER A 140 -15.00 -7.63 15.51
CA SER A 140 -15.71 -7.95 14.27
C SER A 140 -14.71 -8.12 13.13
N ALA A 141 -15.08 -8.95 12.16
CA ALA A 141 -14.29 -9.10 10.95
C ALA A 141 -14.24 -7.79 10.14
N ALA A 142 -13.12 -7.56 9.47
CA ALA A 142 -13.03 -6.63 8.36
C ALA A 142 -13.49 -7.33 7.07
N THR A 143 -14.10 -6.57 6.17
CA THR A 143 -14.62 -7.04 4.89
C THR A 143 -14.27 -6.09 3.76
N LEU A 144 -14.04 -6.63 2.57
CA LEU A 144 -13.97 -5.86 1.32
C LEU A 144 -15.26 -6.02 0.52
N GLY A 145 -15.68 -4.93 -0.11
CA GLY A 145 -16.69 -4.91 -1.16
C GLY A 145 -18.16 -4.94 -0.71
N LEU A 146 -18.42 -4.97 0.60
CA LEU A 146 -19.79 -5.00 1.11
C LEU A 146 -19.89 -4.34 2.49
N ALA A 147 -20.77 -3.34 2.59
CA ALA A 147 -21.28 -2.86 3.88
C ALA A 147 -22.71 -3.35 4.15
N ASP A 148 -23.57 -3.32 3.13
CA ASP A 148 -24.94 -3.84 3.13
C ASP A 148 -25.50 -3.92 1.70
N THR A 149 -26.79 -4.22 1.54
CA THR A 149 -27.44 -4.43 0.24
C THR A 149 -27.52 -3.19 -0.64
N ALA A 150 -27.47 -1.98 -0.07
CA ALA A 150 -27.51 -0.73 -0.85
C ALA A 150 -26.10 -0.26 -1.24
N ARG A 151 -25.07 -0.66 -0.49
CA ARG A 151 -23.69 -0.17 -0.59
C ARG A 151 -22.73 -1.31 -0.91
N GLN A 152 -22.91 -1.85 -2.11
CA GLN A 152 -22.11 -2.94 -2.64
C GLN A 152 -21.02 -2.40 -3.56
N PHE A 153 -19.85 -3.01 -3.53
CA PHE A 153 -18.81 -2.75 -4.50
C PHE A 153 -19.04 -3.50 -5.79
N GLN A 154 -18.88 -2.81 -6.91
CA GLN A 154 -18.90 -3.38 -8.24
C GLN A 154 -17.67 -2.88 -8.97
N GLY A 155 -16.75 -3.78 -9.31
CA GLY A 155 -15.43 -3.35 -9.75
C GLY A 155 -14.31 -4.34 -9.51
N GLY A 156 -13.09 -3.90 -9.81
CA GLY A 156 -11.86 -4.61 -9.51
C GLY A 156 -11.25 -4.18 -8.17
N MET A 157 -10.61 -5.11 -7.45
CA MET A 157 -9.75 -4.84 -6.31
C MET A 157 -8.43 -5.62 -6.42
N ALA A 158 -7.31 -5.02 -6.02
CA ALA A 158 -6.01 -5.70 -5.98
C ALA A 158 -5.10 -5.15 -4.86
N GLU A 159 -4.14 -5.98 -4.44
CA GLU A 159 -3.01 -5.57 -3.58
C GLU A 159 -3.41 -4.92 -2.23
N PHE A 160 -4.55 -5.33 -1.66
CA PHE A 160 -5.03 -4.74 -0.40
C PHE A 160 -4.12 -5.12 0.76
N SER A 161 -3.74 -4.10 1.52
CA SER A 161 -2.73 -4.20 2.57
C SER A 161 -3.08 -3.33 3.77
N PHE A 162 -2.68 -3.81 4.95
CA PHE A 162 -3.01 -3.20 6.24
C PHE A 162 -1.77 -3.16 7.11
N TRP A 163 -1.52 -2.03 7.75
CA TRP A 163 -0.41 -1.84 8.68
C TRP A 163 -0.90 -1.33 10.02
N ASN A 164 -0.25 -1.74 11.11
CA ASN A 164 -0.45 -1.17 12.44
C ASN A 164 0.47 0.05 12.70
N SER A 165 0.70 0.84 11.65
CA SER A 165 1.51 2.05 11.66
C SER A 165 1.01 3.06 10.66
N PRO A 166 1.33 4.35 10.84
CA PRO A 166 1.07 5.35 9.82
C PRO A 166 2.12 5.20 8.72
N LEU A 167 1.68 5.03 7.47
CA LEU A 167 2.56 5.09 6.31
C LEU A 167 2.91 6.54 6.02
N ALA A 168 4.18 6.78 5.67
CA ALA A 168 4.61 8.07 5.17
C ALA A 168 4.14 8.30 3.72
N ASP A 169 4.01 9.56 3.31
CA ASP A 169 3.57 9.93 1.95
C ASP A 169 4.40 9.26 0.86
N ALA A 170 5.72 9.19 1.05
CA ALA A 170 6.63 8.52 0.10
C ALA A 170 6.37 7.01 0.00
N GLU A 171 6.00 6.36 1.11
CA GLU A 171 5.65 4.94 1.10
C GLU A 171 4.34 4.71 0.34
N VAL A 172 3.33 5.57 0.55
CA VAL A 172 2.07 5.52 -0.20
C VAL A 172 2.29 5.78 -1.70
N ALA A 173 3.17 6.72 -2.04
CA ALA A 173 3.55 7.00 -3.42
C ALA A 173 4.25 5.79 -4.09
N HIS A 174 5.12 5.07 -3.37
CA HIS A 174 5.71 3.84 -3.90
C HIS A 174 4.66 2.75 -4.19
N LEU A 175 3.68 2.57 -3.29
CA LEU A 175 2.59 1.61 -3.50
C LEU A 175 1.76 1.97 -4.74
N ALA A 176 1.45 3.26 -4.93
CA ALA A 176 0.77 3.77 -6.12
C ALA A 176 1.61 3.66 -7.40
N ALA A 177 2.94 3.68 -7.29
CA ALA A 177 3.85 3.38 -8.40
C ALA A 177 3.96 1.86 -8.71
N GLY A 178 3.23 1.02 -7.97
CA GLY A 178 3.17 -0.42 -8.18
C GLY A 178 4.26 -1.22 -7.47
N PHE A 179 4.90 -0.65 -6.45
CA PHE A 179 5.79 -1.43 -5.57
C PHE A 179 4.95 -2.38 -4.71
N SER A 180 5.50 -3.57 -4.46
CA SER A 180 4.82 -4.53 -3.57
C SER A 180 4.81 -3.99 -2.13
N PRO A 181 3.70 -4.16 -1.40
CA PRO A 181 3.64 -3.95 0.05
C PRO A 181 4.76 -4.65 0.82
N LEU A 182 5.25 -5.79 0.32
CA LEU A 182 6.36 -6.55 0.90
C LEU A 182 7.72 -5.86 0.73
N SER A 183 7.81 -4.80 -0.07
CA SER A 183 9.05 -4.09 -0.35
C SER A 183 9.16 -2.71 0.31
N VAL A 184 8.11 -2.29 1.01
CA VAL A 184 8.11 -1.03 1.76
C VAL A 184 8.86 -1.25 3.07
N ALA A 185 10.20 -1.18 3.01
CA ALA A 185 11.09 -1.59 4.08
C ALA A 185 10.84 -0.88 5.42
N GLY A 186 10.44 0.40 5.40
CA GLY A 186 10.15 1.19 6.60
C GLY A 186 8.98 0.66 7.43
N SER A 187 8.06 -0.05 6.79
CA SER A 187 6.78 -0.48 7.37
C SER A 187 6.53 -1.99 7.26
N LEU A 188 7.45 -2.76 6.66
CA LEU A 188 7.28 -4.21 6.47
C LEU A 188 7.05 -4.98 7.77
N SER A 189 7.77 -4.64 8.85
CA SER A 189 7.60 -5.30 10.15
C SER A 189 6.27 -4.98 10.83
N ARG A 190 5.50 -4.03 10.28
CA ARG A 190 4.22 -3.54 10.79
C ARG A 190 3.06 -3.91 9.86
N LEU A 191 3.34 -4.67 8.79
CA LEU A 191 2.34 -5.21 7.88
C LEU A 191 1.52 -6.30 8.59
N VAL A 192 0.23 -6.06 8.74
CA VAL A 192 -0.74 -6.94 9.42
C VAL A 192 -1.36 -7.93 8.43
N LEU A 193 -1.76 -7.44 7.26
CA LEU A 193 -2.37 -8.24 6.21
C LEU A 193 -1.91 -7.72 4.85
N TYR A 194 -1.63 -8.63 3.92
CA TYR A 194 -1.46 -8.33 2.50
C TYR A 194 -2.09 -9.43 1.65
N GLN A 195 -2.99 -9.04 0.75
CA GLN A 195 -3.61 -9.91 -0.24
C GLN A 195 -3.47 -9.32 -1.65
N ASP A 196 -2.78 -10.05 -2.53
CA ASP A 196 -2.47 -9.58 -3.89
C ASP A 196 -3.67 -9.67 -4.85
N PHE A 197 -4.56 -10.63 -4.61
CA PHE A 197 -5.69 -11.00 -5.48
C PHE A 197 -5.31 -11.30 -6.94
N ILE A 198 -4.09 -11.79 -7.19
CA ILE A 198 -3.58 -12.00 -8.55
C ILE A 198 -4.07 -13.34 -9.15
N ARG A 199 -4.40 -14.39 -8.37
CA ARG A 199 -4.85 -15.69 -8.94
C ARG A 199 -5.78 -16.50 -8.07
N SER A 200 -5.54 -16.53 -6.77
CA SER A 200 -6.33 -17.23 -5.77
C SER A 200 -6.67 -16.27 -4.64
N VAL A 201 -7.86 -16.44 -4.06
CA VAL A 201 -8.34 -15.67 -2.90
C VAL A 201 -7.31 -15.69 -1.76
N ASN A 202 -6.65 -16.83 -1.57
CA ASN A 202 -5.52 -17.00 -0.68
C ASN A 202 -4.27 -17.37 -1.50
N ARG A 203 -3.33 -16.44 -1.64
CA ARG A 203 -1.97 -16.68 -2.15
C ARG A 203 -0.99 -16.37 -1.01
N PRO A 204 0.26 -16.88 -1.00
CA PRO A 204 1.26 -16.45 -0.03
C PRO A 204 1.35 -14.91 0.06
N GLY A 205 0.81 -14.40 1.16
CA GLY A 205 0.84 -13.02 1.63
C GLY A 205 1.10 -13.02 3.14
N VAL A 206 0.85 -11.89 3.79
CA VAL A 206 0.95 -11.77 5.25
C VAL A 206 -0.47 -11.71 5.83
N GLY A 207 -0.69 -12.25 7.02
CA GLY A 207 -1.94 -12.13 7.77
C GLY A 207 -2.90 -13.32 7.65
N SER A 208 -4.16 -13.08 8.00
CA SER A 208 -5.21 -14.11 8.09
C SER A 208 -5.59 -14.70 6.73
N VAL A 209 -6.04 -15.96 6.75
CA VAL A 209 -6.72 -16.59 5.60
C VAL A 209 -8.03 -15.87 5.35
N VAL A 210 -8.24 -15.43 4.12
CA VAL A 210 -9.44 -14.72 3.71
C VAL A 210 -10.47 -15.67 3.11
N SER A 211 -11.74 -15.31 3.20
CA SER A 211 -12.85 -16.09 2.62
C SER A 211 -13.73 -15.20 1.75
N THR A 212 -14.43 -15.80 0.79
CA THR A 212 -15.28 -15.06 -0.15
C THR A 212 -16.69 -15.62 -0.20
N SER A 213 -17.66 -14.76 -0.43
CA SER A 213 -19.01 -15.15 -0.84
C SER A 213 -19.55 -14.21 -1.93
N GLY A 214 -20.55 -14.67 -2.68
CA GLY A 214 -21.12 -13.93 -3.81
C GLY A 214 -20.38 -14.12 -5.14
N SER A 215 -20.72 -13.29 -6.13
CA SER A 215 -20.21 -13.39 -7.50
C SER A 215 -18.86 -12.68 -7.65
N ILE A 216 -17.79 -13.46 -7.63
CA ILE A 216 -16.41 -13.00 -7.69
C ILE A 216 -15.63 -13.74 -8.79
N ALA A 217 -14.83 -13.02 -9.57
CA ALA A 217 -14.04 -13.58 -10.67
C ALA A 217 -12.65 -12.95 -10.78
N PRO A 218 -11.70 -13.56 -11.51
CA PRO A 218 -10.42 -12.92 -11.81
C PRO A 218 -10.58 -11.81 -12.87
N LEU A 219 -9.85 -10.71 -12.70
CA LEU A 219 -9.80 -9.57 -13.62
C LEU A 219 -8.36 -9.13 -13.91
N SER A 220 -8.11 -8.42 -15.00
CA SER A 220 -6.79 -7.84 -15.28
C SER A 220 -6.55 -6.53 -14.52
N HIS A 221 -5.34 -6.36 -13.99
CA HIS A 221 -4.88 -5.20 -13.21
C HIS A 221 -3.49 -4.78 -13.70
N PRO A 222 -3.17 -3.48 -13.79
CA PRO A 222 -1.83 -2.99 -14.12
C PRO A 222 -0.79 -3.70 -13.27
N ARG A 223 0.17 -4.44 -13.85
CA ARG A 223 1.08 -5.23 -13.02
C ARG A 223 1.87 -4.31 -12.09
N THR A 224 1.84 -4.62 -10.80
CA THR A 224 2.94 -4.27 -9.89
C THR A 224 4.22 -4.83 -10.49
N LEU A 225 5.27 -4.02 -10.62
CA LEU A 225 6.54 -4.49 -11.14
C LEU A 225 7.03 -5.58 -10.18
N PRO A 226 7.15 -6.86 -10.60
CA PRO A 226 7.76 -7.84 -9.74
C PRO A 226 9.19 -7.35 -9.45
N TRP A 227 9.57 -7.46 -8.19
CA TRP A 227 10.82 -6.97 -7.60
C TRP A 227 12.11 -7.46 -8.31
N THR A 228 12.01 -8.28 -9.33
CA THR A 228 13.11 -9.01 -9.95
C THR A 228 13.67 -8.39 -11.23
N SER A 229 13.04 -7.38 -11.84
CA SER A 229 13.56 -6.81 -13.11
C SER A 229 13.90 -5.32 -13.09
N ALA A 230 13.23 -4.48 -12.29
CA ALA A 230 13.43 -3.04 -12.35
C ALA A 230 14.59 -2.53 -11.48
N MET A 231 14.88 -3.15 -10.32
CA MET A 231 15.98 -2.73 -9.44
C MET A 231 17.32 -3.42 -9.71
N ALA A 232 17.34 -4.57 -10.39
CA ALA A 232 18.59 -5.17 -10.87
C ALA A 232 19.31 -4.25 -11.89
N ALA A 233 18.56 -3.38 -12.59
CA ALA A 233 19.11 -2.38 -13.50
C ALA A 233 19.55 -1.09 -12.79
N ALA A 234 18.94 -0.73 -11.66
CA ALA A 234 19.17 0.53 -10.96
C ALA A 234 20.34 0.51 -9.96
N ALA A 235 20.77 -0.68 -9.50
CA ALA A 235 21.91 -0.84 -8.58
C ALA A 235 23.28 -0.98 -9.29
N ARG A 236 23.40 -0.60 -10.56
CA ARG A 236 24.72 -0.50 -11.22
C ARG A 236 25.35 0.84 -10.84
N VAL A 237 25.93 0.91 -9.65
CA VAL A 237 26.90 1.96 -9.32
C VAL A 237 28.13 1.70 -10.21
N VAL A 238 28.20 2.38 -11.34
CA VAL A 238 29.42 2.46 -12.15
C VAL A 238 30.34 3.41 -11.41
N THR A 239 31.15 2.89 -10.50
CA THR A 239 32.29 3.64 -9.96
C THR A 239 33.43 3.55 -10.98
N THR A 240 33.62 4.60 -11.77
CA THR A 240 34.79 4.70 -12.66
C THR A 240 36.00 5.00 -11.80
N THR A 241 36.70 3.98 -11.29
CA THR A 241 37.98 4.19 -10.62
C THR A 241 39.03 4.48 -11.68
N THR A 242 39.43 5.75 -11.81
CA THR A 242 40.56 6.12 -12.67
C THR A 242 41.85 5.87 -11.88
N LEU A 243 42.56 4.80 -12.22
CA LEU A 243 43.90 4.55 -11.69
C LEU A 243 44.89 5.49 -12.41
N ALA A 244 45.20 6.64 -11.82
CA ALA A 244 46.22 7.55 -12.34
C ALA A 244 47.60 7.09 -11.84
N GLY A 245 48.24 6.20 -12.60
CA GLY A 245 49.66 5.86 -12.46
C GLY A 245 50.46 6.28 -13.70
N PRO A 246 51.79 6.49 -13.59
CA PRO A 246 52.62 7.04 -14.68
C PRO A 246 52.85 6.10 -15.87
N TYR A 247 52.18 4.95 -15.95
CA TYR A 247 52.38 3.96 -17.00
C TYR A 247 51.05 3.58 -17.67
N ARG A 248 50.95 3.95 -18.96
CA ARG A 248 49.98 3.57 -20.00
C ARG A 248 48.50 3.44 -19.60
N ARG A 249 47.68 4.30 -20.23
CA ARG A 249 46.20 4.17 -20.25
C ARG A 249 45.79 2.94 -21.06
N GLU A 250 45.26 1.92 -20.40
CA GLU A 250 44.38 0.95 -21.04
C GLU A 250 42.96 1.11 -20.44
N GLN A 251 41.98 1.34 -21.31
CA GLN A 251 40.57 1.38 -20.93
C GLN A 251 40.06 -0.07 -20.88
N GLY A 252 39.95 -0.62 -19.68
CA GLY A 252 39.25 -1.88 -19.44
C GLY A 252 37.88 -1.62 -18.83
N GLU A 253 36.81 -2.08 -19.47
CA GLU A 253 35.50 -2.17 -18.83
C GLU A 253 35.50 -3.34 -17.83
N LEU A 254 35.30 -3.03 -16.55
CA LEU A 254 35.23 -4.04 -15.50
C LEU A 254 33.76 -4.40 -15.26
N THR A 255 33.35 -5.59 -15.69
CA THR A 255 32.00 -6.10 -15.46
C THR A 255 31.99 -6.92 -14.18
N LEU A 256 31.48 -6.38 -13.06
CA LEU A 256 31.19 -7.19 -11.87
C LEU A 256 29.88 -7.96 -12.09
N GLY A 257 30.01 -9.20 -12.58
CA GLY A 257 28.96 -10.20 -12.48
C GLY A 257 28.98 -10.78 -11.06
N GLY A 258 27.83 -10.78 -10.39
CA GLY A 258 27.72 -11.23 -9.00
C GLY A 258 28.24 -12.65 -8.79
N LEU A 259 29.08 -12.83 -7.77
CA LEU A 259 29.25 -14.10 -7.09
C LEU A 259 29.79 -13.86 -5.68
N LEU A 260 29.04 -14.30 -4.68
CA LEU A 260 29.54 -14.56 -3.33
C LEU A 260 30.67 -15.59 -3.46
N THR A 261 31.83 -15.26 -2.90
CA THR A 261 33.10 -16.04 -2.92
C THR A 261 33.83 -16.08 -4.27
N GLY A 262 34.78 -15.16 -4.46
CA GLY A 262 35.70 -15.19 -5.59
C GLY A 262 36.93 -14.32 -5.33
N SER A 263 38.11 -14.92 -5.44
CA SER A 263 39.40 -14.21 -5.39
C SER A 263 39.59 -13.33 -6.64
N ILE A 264 40.06 -12.11 -6.46
CA ILE A 264 40.52 -11.25 -7.57
C ILE A 264 41.88 -11.76 -8.04
N GLY A 265 41.92 -12.29 -9.26
CA GLY A 265 43.17 -12.59 -9.97
C GLY A 265 43.53 -11.43 -10.88
N VAL A 266 44.62 -10.73 -10.57
CA VAL A 266 45.26 -9.78 -11.51
C VAL A 266 46.28 -10.56 -12.33
N PRO A 267 46.16 -10.64 -13.67
CA PRO A 267 47.16 -11.30 -14.50
C PRO A 267 48.53 -10.66 -14.28
N GLY A 268 49.50 -11.45 -13.78
CA GLY A 268 50.88 -11.00 -13.55
C GLY A 268 51.25 -10.64 -12.11
N ALA A 269 50.34 -10.73 -11.13
CA ALA A 269 50.69 -10.54 -9.72
C ALA A 269 51.24 -11.84 -9.09
N VAL A 270 52.38 -11.76 -8.39
CA VAL A 270 52.92 -12.87 -7.58
C VAL A 270 52.01 -13.08 -6.37
N ALA A 271 51.74 -14.34 -6.02
CA ALA A 271 50.93 -14.68 -4.86
C ALA A 271 51.45 -13.97 -3.59
N GLY A 272 50.60 -13.15 -2.97
CA GLY A 272 50.89 -12.42 -1.73
C GLY A 272 51.25 -10.94 -1.85
N SER A 273 51.23 -10.32 -3.04
CA SER A 273 51.67 -8.92 -3.20
C SER A 273 50.57 -7.85 -3.19
N LEU A 274 49.35 -8.14 -2.72
CA LEU A 274 48.28 -7.14 -2.69
C LEU A 274 48.36 -6.31 -1.40
N SER A 275 48.93 -5.11 -1.48
CA SER A 275 48.88 -4.09 -0.42
C SER A 275 47.82 -3.05 -0.77
N LEU A 276 46.69 -3.05 -0.06
CA LEU A 276 45.75 -1.92 -0.07
C LEU A 276 46.19 -0.91 0.98
N SER A 277 46.71 0.25 0.54
CA SER A 277 46.85 1.43 1.40
C SER A 277 45.89 2.50 0.91
N GLY A 278 45.00 2.97 1.80
CA GLY A 278 44.19 4.17 1.58
C GLY A 278 44.76 5.33 2.39
N GLU A 279 44.91 6.49 1.77
CA GLU A 279 45.09 7.75 2.51
C GLU A 279 43.72 8.26 2.97
N VAL A 280 43.62 8.58 4.26
CA VAL A 280 42.49 9.34 4.82
C VAL A 280 42.89 10.81 4.75
N ASN A 281 42.29 11.57 3.85
CA ASN A 281 42.39 13.02 3.89
C ASN A 281 41.43 13.53 4.98
N SER A 282 42.00 14.17 6.00
CA SER A 282 41.29 14.92 7.05
C SER A 282 40.63 16.17 6.50
#